data_AF-A0A8J3FP07-F1
#
_entry.id   AF-A0A8J3FP07-F1
#
_cell.length_a   1.000
_cell.length_b   1.000
_cell.length_c   1.000
_cell.angle_alpha   90.00
_cell.angle_beta   90.00
_cell.angle_gamma   90.00
#
_symmetry.space_group_name_H-M   'P 1'
#
loop_
_entity.id
_entity.type
_entity.pdbx_description
1 polymer ?
#
loop_
_entity_poly.entity_id
_entity_poly.type
_entity_poly.pdbx_seq_one_letter_code
_entity_poly.pdbx_strand_id
1 'polypeptide(L)'
;MASNTSKTARASVRAGQGAGGALSVLGEYKYLIPLADGRFAYVRNLTNGKTAHLKTDSEAFVEEIRTLAAAGHGTKIRNELSALNESFPAHGWDTTEKRLVDAGVFEG
;
A
#
# COMPACT_ATOMS: atom_id res chain seq x y z
N MET A 1 -5.17 -37.80 -22.44
CA MET A 1 -4.10 -36.86 -22.10
C MET A 1 -4.45 -36.21 -20.76
N ALA A 2 -3.64 -36.41 -19.72
CA ALA A 2 -3.93 -35.91 -18.38
C ALA A 2 -3.46 -34.45 -18.23
N SER A 3 -4.38 -33.54 -17.87
CA SER A 3 -4.05 -32.16 -17.54
C SER A 3 -3.32 -32.10 -16.20
N ASN A 4 -2.03 -31.81 -16.23
CA ASN A 4 -1.25 -31.46 -15.04
C ASN A 4 -1.64 -30.06 -14.55
N THR A 5 -2.74 -29.96 -13.81
CA THR A 5 -3.08 -28.73 -13.06
C THR A 5 -2.18 -28.66 -11.82
N SER A 6 -1.25 -27.73 -11.81
CA SER A 6 -0.27 -27.53 -10.75
C SER A 6 -0.94 -27.27 -9.39
N LYS A 7 -0.56 -28.04 -8.36
CA LYS A 7 -1.08 -27.94 -6.96
C LYS A 7 -0.72 -26.63 -6.25
N THR A 8 0.09 -25.77 -6.85
CA THR A 8 0.47 -24.47 -6.29
C THR A 8 -0.57 -23.37 -6.51
N ALA A 9 -1.49 -23.52 -7.48
CA ALA A 9 -2.50 -22.50 -7.76
C ALA A 9 -3.58 -22.38 -6.67
N ARG A 10 -3.79 -23.42 -5.85
CA ARG A 10 -4.85 -23.45 -4.82
C ARG A 10 -4.40 -22.97 -3.44
N ALA A 11 -3.09 -22.85 -3.19
CA ALA A 11 -2.55 -22.45 -1.89
C ALA A 11 -2.47 -20.92 -1.72
N SER A 12 -2.31 -20.16 -2.82
CA SER A 12 -2.26 -18.69 -2.78
C SER A 12 -3.64 -18.06 -2.50
N VAL A 13 -4.73 -18.76 -2.80
CA VAL A 13 -6.10 -18.24 -2.64
C VAL A 13 -6.57 -18.23 -1.18
N ARG A 14 -5.88 -18.95 -0.28
CA ARG A 14 -6.32 -19.14 1.12
C ARG A 14 -5.58 -18.27 2.14
N ALA A 15 -4.51 -17.57 1.75
CA ALA A 15 -3.74 -16.69 2.63
C ALA A 15 -4.25 -15.24 2.69
N GLY A 16 -5.31 -14.89 1.94
CA GLY A 16 -5.94 -13.56 1.95
C GLY A 16 -7.16 -13.44 2.88
N GLN A 17 -7.50 -14.48 3.64
CA GLN A 17 -8.64 -14.47 4.57
C GLN A 17 -8.15 -14.29 6.00
N GLY A 18 -7.61 -13.11 6.30
CA GLY A 18 -7.36 -12.62 7.65
C GLY A 18 -8.19 -11.36 7.88
N ALA A 19 -9.16 -11.45 8.78
CA ALA A 19 -10.17 -10.43 9.03
C ALA A 19 -9.62 -9.16 9.71
N GLY A 20 -10.15 -8.00 9.33
CA GLY A 20 -10.17 -6.79 10.18
C GLY A 20 -9.79 -5.48 9.49
N GLY A 21 -10.73 -4.85 8.78
CA GLY A 21 -10.68 -3.43 8.44
C GLY A 21 -10.26 -3.08 7.00
N ALA A 22 -11.24 -2.60 6.21
CA ALA A 22 -11.08 -1.80 4.98
C ALA A 22 -10.67 -2.47 3.65
N LEU A 23 -11.15 -3.69 3.37
CA LEU A 23 -11.38 -4.10 1.97
C LEU A 23 -12.79 -3.67 1.55
N SER A 24 -12.98 -2.37 1.31
CA SER A 24 -14.22 -1.87 0.70
C SER A 24 -14.29 -2.38 -0.75
N VAL A 25 -15.32 -3.17 -1.00
CA VAL A 25 -15.67 -3.81 -2.27
C VAL A 25 -16.43 -2.79 -3.13
N LEU A 26 -16.01 -2.61 -4.40
CA LEU A 26 -16.60 -1.80 -5.48
C LEU A 26 -16.34 -0.28 -5.44
N GLY A 27 -15.20 0.15 -6.01
CA GLY A 27 -15.06 1.50 -6.58
C GLY A 27 -13.78 2.26 -6.24
N GLU A 28 -13.06 1.87 -5.19
CA GLU A 28 -11.90 2.63 -4.73
C GLU A 28 -10.64 1.76 -4.69
N TYR A 29 -9.74 1.98 -5.66
CA TYR A 29 -8.41 1.38 -5.63
C TYR A 29 -7.62 1.96 -4.45
N LYS A 30 -7.11 1.08 -3.57
CA LYS A 30 -6.15 1.42 -2.52
C LYS A 30 -4.74 1.50 -3.11
N TYR A 31 -4.01 2.55 -2.78
CA TYR A 31 -2.60 2.69 -3.13
C TYR A 31 -1.71 1.96 -2.13
N LEU A 32 -2.09 1.99 -0.86
CA LEU A 32 -1.34 1.37 0.22
C LEU A 32 -2.08 0.16 0.79
N ILE A 33 -1.41 -0.99 0.80
CA ILE A 33 -1.87 -2.18 1.53
C ILE A 33 -0.86 -2.46 2.65
N PRO A 34 -1.23 -2.22 3.92
CA PRO A 34 -0.32 -2.33 5.05
C PRO A 34 0.04 -3.80 5.32
N LEU A 35 1.27 -4.03 5.76
CA LEU A 35 1.79 -5.35 6.12
C LEU A 35 2.64 -5.25 7.39
N ALA A 36 2.68 -6.35 8.15
CA ALA A 36 3.54 -6.51 9.33
C ALA A 36 3.52 -5.29 10.27
N ASP A 37 2.31 -4.89 10.66
CA ASP A 37 2.03 -3.79 11.58
C ASP A 37 2.58 -2.43 11.10
N GLY A 38 2.48 -2.19 9.80
CA GLY A 38 2.89 -0.93 9.16
C GLY A 38 4.37 -0.83 8.84
N ARG A 39 5.18 -1.85 9.13
CA ARG A 39 6.61 -1.89 8.76
C ARG A 39 6.82 -2.02 7.25
N PHE A 40 5.88 -2.64 6.56
CA PHE A 40 5.91 -2.79 5.11
C PHE A 40 4.56 -2.40 4.51
N ALA A 41 4.57 -2.08 3.23
CA ALA A 41 3.36 -1.88 2.44
C ALA A 41 3.55 -2.42 1.04
N TYR A 42 2.46 -2.93 0.45
CA TYR A 42 2.37 -2.96 -1.00
C TYR A 42 1.94 -1.58 -1.49
N VAL A 43 2.76 -0.96 -2.33
CA VAL A 43 2.45 0.28 -3.02
C VAL A 43 1.99 -0.08 -4.43
N ARG A 44 0.72 0.18 -4.73
CA ARG A 44 0.16 -0.02 -6.06
C ARG A 44 0.35 1.23 -6.88
N ASN A 45 1.23 1.14 -7.87
CA ASN A 45 1.50 2.24 -8.77
C ASN A 45 0.61 2.16 -10.01
N LEU A 46 -0.37 3.05 -10.07
CA LEU A 46 -1.33 3.11 -11.18
C LEU A 46 -0.74 3.74 -12.46
N THR A 47 0.39 4.45 -12.36
CA THR A 47 1.04 5.07 -13.53
C THR A 47 1.80 4.06 -14.37
N ASN A 48 2.27 2.97 -13.76
CA ASN A 48 3.02 1.90 -14.43
C ASN A 48 2.40 0.50 -14.29
N GLY A 49 1.29 0.36 -13.56
CA GLY A 49 0.57 -0.89 -13.35
C GLY A 49 1.27 -1.90 -12.42
N LYS A 50 2.37 -1.51 -11.76
CA LYS A 50 3.14 -2.40 -10.88
C LYS A 50 2.70 -2.27 -9.42
N THR A 51 2.98 -3.29 -8.63
CA THR A 51 2.82 -3.27 -7.18
C THR A 51 4.16 -3.60 -6.53
N ALA A 52 4.71 -2.66 -5.78
CA ALA A 52 6.00 -2.80 -5.11
C ALA A 52 5.80 -3.17 -3.64
N HIS A 53 6.57 -4.13 -3.12
CA HIS A 53 6.62 -4.42 -1.69
C HIS A 53 7.77 -3.63 -1.07
N LEU A 54 7.45 -2.63 -0.26
CA LEU A 54 8.42 -1.68 0.24
C LEU A 54 8.33 -1.57 1.76
N LYS A 55 9.47 -1.33 2.39
CA LYS A 55 9.53 -0.98 3.81
C LYS A 55 9.13 0.49 3.96
N THR A 56 8.21 0.81 4.86
CA THR A 56 7.60 2.16 4.96
C THR A 56 8.58 3.24 5.41
N ASP A 57 9.71 2.85 6.01
CA ASP A 57 10.80 3.75 6.43
C ASP A 57 11.97 3.80 5.42
N SER A 58 11.83 3.23 4.23
CA SER A 58 12.88 3.22 3.21
C SER A 58 12.77 4.39 2.24
N GLU A 59 13.89 4.79 1.64
CA GLU A 59 13.91 5.78 0.55
C GLU A 59 13.11 5.30 -0.67
N ALA A 60 13.15 4.00 -0.97
CA ALA A 60 12.38 3.42 -2.06
C ALA A 60 10.86 3.64 -1.88
N PHE A 61 10.35 3.59 -0.65
CA PHE A 61 8.96 3.94 -0.36
C PHE A 61 8.69 5.41 -0.63
N VAL A 62 9.56 6.31 -0.15
CA VAL A 62 9.43 7.76 -0.39
C VAL A 62 9.36 8.07 -1.89
N GLU A 63 10.25 7.49 -2.69
CA GLU A 63 10.32 7.74 -4.13
C GLU A 63 9.14 7.16 -4.92
N GLU A 64 8.64 5.99 -4.51
CA GLU A 64 7.44 5.41 -5.11
C GLU A 64 6.21 6.30 -4.85
N ILE A 65 6.07 6.83 -3.62
CA ILE A 65 4.98 7.75 -3.28
C ILE A 65 5.16 9.10 -3.98
N ARG A 66 6.40 9.61 -4.11
CA ARG A 66 6.71 10.82 -4.89
C ARG A 66 6.28 10.68 -6.33
N THR A 67 6.56 9.53 -6.96
CA THR A 67 6.15 9.25 -8.34
C THR A 67 4.63 9.31 -8.49
N LEU A 68 3.89 8.77 -7.52
CA LEU A 68 2.43 8.82 -7.52
C LEU A 68 1.87 10.22 -7.21
N ALA A 69 2.50 10.94 -6.28
CA ALA A 69 2.11 12.30 -5.94
C ALA A 69 2.28 13.25 -7.13
N ALA A 70 3.43 13.17 -7.83
CA ALA A 70 3.70 13.92 -9.05
C ALA A 70 2.73 13.60 -10.20
N ALA A 71 2.09 12.42 -10.17
CA ALA A 71 1.04 12.02 -11.10
C ALA A 71 -0.38 12.45 -10.66
N GLY A 72 -0.50 13.29 -9.62
CA GLY A 72 -1.78 13.82 -9.12
C GLY A 72 -2.50 12.91 -8.13
N HIS A 73 -1.86 11.85 -7.62
CA HIS A 73 -2.47 10.93 -6.64
C HIS A 73 -2.15 11.28 -5.18
N GLY A 74 -1.40 12.36 -4.94
CA GLY A 74 -0.89 12.72 -3.61
C GLY A 74 -1.99 12.91 -2.56
N THR A 75 -3.05 13.66 -2.88
CA THR A 75 -4.18 13.90 -1.96
C THR A 75 -4.85 12.60 -1.51
N LYS A 76 -5.07 11.66 -2.44
CA LYS A 76 -5.71 10.39 -2.11
C LYS A 76 -4.81 9.50 -1.26
N ILE A 77 -3.50 9.46 -1.55
CA ILE A 77 -2.54 8.72 -0.72
C ILE A 77 -2.48 9.30 0.70
N ARG A 78 -2.51 10.62 0.85
CA ARG A 78 -2.51 11.27 2.16
C ARG A 78 -3.76 10.93 2.97
N ASN A 79 -4.93 10.93 2.33
CA ASN A 79 -6.17 10.47 2.96
C ASN A 79 -6.10 8.99 3.38
N GLU A 80 -5.46 8.14 2.57
CA GLU A 80 -5.25 6.73 2.95
C GLU A 80 -4.30 6.58 4.15
N LEU A 81 -3.21 7.36 4.23
CA LEU A 81 -2.30 7.36 5.38
C LEU A 81 -3.02 7.80 6.66
N SER A 82 -3.82 8.86 6.58
CA SER A 82 -4.66 9.32 7.71
C SER A 82 -5.63 8.24 8.16
N ALA A 83 -6.35 7.59 7.24
CA ALA A 83 -7.28 6.50 7.56
C ALA A 83 -6.56 5.27 8.16
N LEU A 84 -5.34 4.97 7.70
CA LEU A 84 -4.50 3.91 8.26
C LEU A 84 -4.06 4.25 9.69
N ASN A 85 -3.71 5.51 9.96
CA ASN A 85 -3.35 5.96 11.30
C ASN A 85 -4.55 5.90 12.26
N GLU A 86 -5.73 6.29 11.81
CA GLU A 86 -6.96 6.19 12.60
C GLU A 86 -7.33 4.72 12.92
N SER A 87 -7.19 3.84 11.94
CA SER A 87 -7.52 2.41 12.09
C SER A 87 -6.48 1.64 12.90
N PHE A 88 -5.21 2.04 12.80
CA PHE A 88 -4.08 1.34 13.39
C PHE A 88 -3.07 2.34 14.01
N PRO A 89 -3.44 3.04 15.11
CA PRO A 89 -2.63 4.13 15.66
C PRO A 89 -1.25 3.69 16.19
N ALA A 90 -1.07 2.40 16.47
CA ALA A 90 0.21 1.85 16.93
C ALA A 90 1.17 1.45 15.79
N HIS A 91 0.76 1.55 14.52
CA HIS A 91 1.52 1.05 13.38
C HIS A 91 2.45 2.12 12.74
N GLY A 92 2.54 3.32 13.33
CA GLY A 92 3.49 4.37 12.94
C GLY A 92 3.16 5.10 11.64
N TRP A 93 1.89 5.09 11.19
CA TRP A 93 1.46 5.77 9.96
C TRP A 93 1.59 7.29 10.01
N ASP A 94 1.42 7.88 11.20
CA ASP A 94 1.72 9.29 11.47
C ASP A 94 3.19 9.64 11.18
N THR A 95 4.11 8.75 11.59
CA THR A 95 5.55 8.91 11.39
C THR A 95 5.91 8.72 9.91
N THR A 96 5.28 7.74 9.25
CA THR A 96 5.41 7.55 7.79
C THR A 96 4.92 8.79 7.02
N GLU A 97 3.76 9.32 7.35
CA GLU A 97 3.22 10.53 6.72
C GLU A 97 4.13 11.73 6.93
N LYS A 98 4.58 11.95 8.17
CA LYS A 98 5.52 13.03 8.50
C LYS A 98 6.79 12.92 7.66
N ARG A 99 7.37 11.73 7.51
CA ARG A 99 8.56 11.53 6.67
C ARG A 99 8.33 11.90 5.21
N LEU A 100 7.16 11.61 4.66
CA LEU A 100 6.80 12.00 3.28
C LEU A 100 6.66 13.52 3.16
N VAL A 101 6.03 14.17 4.15
CA VAL A 101 5.91 15.64 4.22
C VAL A 101 7.30 16.28 4.32
N ASP A 102 8.14 15.82 5.25
CA ASP A 102 9.51 16.33 5.44
C ASP A 102 10.38 16.12 4.19
N ALA A 103 10.09 15.10 3.38
CA ALA A 103 10.75 14.83 2.10
C ALA A 103 10.15 15.63 0.92
N GLY A 104 9.21 16.54 1.16
CA GLY A 104 8.57 17.36 0.13
C GLY A 104 7.77 16.55 -0.90
N VAL A 105 7.31 15.34 -0.55
CA VAL A 105 6.61 14.43 -1.49
C VAL A 105 5.31 15.02 -2.02
N PHE A 106 4.75 15.99 -1.28
CA PHE A 106 3.39 16.46 -1.40
C PHE A 106 3.25 17.93 -1.81
N GLU A 107 4.36 18.56 -2.21
CA GLU A 107 4.45 19.99 -2.56
C GLU A 107 4.25 20.28 -4.06
N GLY A 108 4.12 19.24 -4.88
CA GLY A 108 3.99 19.32 -6.34
C GLY A 108 2.57 19.32 -6.88
#